data_AF-A0A1S2MIP5-F1
#
_entry.id   AF-A0A1S2MIP5-F1
#
_cell.length_a   1.000
_cell.length_b   1.000
_cell.length_c   1.000
_cell.angle_alpha   90.00
_cell.angle_beta   90.00
_cell.angle_gamma   90.00
#
_symmetry.space_group_name_H-M   'P 1'
#
loop_
_entity.id
_entity.type
_entity.pdbx_description
1 polymer ?
#
loop_
_entity_poly.entity_id
_entity_poly.type
_entity_poly.pdbx_seq_one_letter_code
_entity_poly.pdbx_strand_id
1 'polypeptide(L)'
;MKDQFFSDSGNENLDYYQMPKVLMCSDRYIKLTPNAFKLYIVLHERMQLSMQNGWKNEEGSYYVNMAPQEAEDLFNYSTLTFEDTKIELEMFDLLYQEKHSSEKFPRLYIKKCKYTDEELLEYENMLVNIQ
;
A
#
# COMPACT_ATOMS: atom_id res chain seq x y z
N MET A 1 -7.95 4.98 33.03
CA MET A 1 -6.86 5.49 32.17
C MET A 1 -7.10 6.98 32.02
N LYS A 2 -6.09 7.85 32.15
CA LYS A 2 -6.24 9.26 31.76
C LYS A 2 -6.14 9.34 30.24
N ASP A 3 -7.05 10.08 29.62
CA ASP A 3 -6.98 10.33 28.18
C ASP A 3 -5.67 11.05 27.86
N GLN A 4 -4.93 10.53 26.88
CA GLN A 4 -3.72 11.15 26.36
C GLN A 4 -4.10 11.89 25.07
N PHE A 5 -4.05 13.21 25.12
CA PHE A 5 -4.25 14.07 23.95
C PHE A 5 -2.91 14.53 23.40
N PHE A 6 -2.86 14.81 22.10
CA PHE A 6 -1.73 15.52 21.50
C PHE A 6 -1.50 16.85 22.23
N SER A 7 -0.24 17.16 22.52
CA SER A 7 0.19 18.41 23.15
C SER A 7 1.46 18.90 22.46
N ASP A 8 1.82 20.17 22.70
CA ASP A 8 2.98 20.82 22.08
C ASP A 8 4.33 20.10 22.36
N SER A 9 4.36 19.17 23.32
CA SER A 9 5.53 18.38 23.68
C SER A 9 5.57 16.96 23.09
N GLY A 10 4.52 16.50 22.40
CA GLY A 10 4.36 15.09 22.01
C GLY A 10 4.53 14.84 20.51
N ASN A 11 5.76 14.66 20.03
CA ASN A 11 6.05 14.16 18.68
C ASN A 11 5.94 12.63 18.56
N GLU A 12 5.64 11.93 19.64
CA GLU A 12 5.76 10.48 19.81
C GLU A 12 4.67 9.63 19.10
N ASN A 13 3.86 10.24 18.22
CA ASN A 13 2.84 9.59 17.40
C ASN A 13 2.76 10.12 15.95
N LEU A 14 3.86 10.71 15.44
CA LEU A 14 3.89 11.31 14.09
C LEU A 14 4.72 10.51 13.07
N ASP A 15 4.77 9.20 13.24
CA ASP A 15 5.27 8.31 12.18
C ASP A 15 4.13 8.05 11.18
N TYR A 16 4.38 8.36 9.92
CA TYR A 16 3.36 8.34 8.87
C TYR A 16 3.70 7.35 7.77
N TYR A 17 2.69 6.61 7.34
CA TYR A 17 2.73 5.95 6.05
C TYR A 17 2.58 6.97 4.92
N GLN A 18 3.48 6.90 3.94
CA GLN A 18 3.31 7.63 2.69
C GLN A 18 2.48 6.80 1.71
N MET A 19 1.51 7.44 1.06
CA MET A 19 0.68 6.81 0.03
C MET A 19 0.45 7.75 -1.16
N PRO A 20 0.22 7.21 -2.37
CA PRO A 20 -0.26 7.99 -3.50
C PRO A 20 -1.66 8.57 -3.21
N LYS A 21 -1.79 9.90 -3.24
CA LYS A 21 -3.07 10.61 -3.05
C LYS A 21 -4.18 10.10 -3.96
N VAL A 22 -3.81 9.64 -5.16
CA VAL A 22 -4.76 9.17 -6.17
C VAL A 22 -5.57 7.94 -5.76
N LEU A 23 -5.11 7.18 -4.77
CA LEU A 23 -5.91 6.11 -4.17
C LEU A 23 -7.19 6.63 -3.52
N MET A 24 -7.22 7.91 -3.12
CA MET A 24 -8.33 8.57 -2.44
C MET A 24 -9.19 9.45 -3.35
N CYS A 25 -8.81 9.62 -4.63
CA CYS A 25 -9.50 10.56 -5.52
C CYS A 25 -9.85 10.02 -6.90
N SER A 26 -9.16 8.99 -7.39
CA SER A 26 -9.53 8.39 -8.67
C SER A 26 -10.71 7.44 -8.49
N ASP A 27 -11.72 7.57 -9.36
CA ASP A 27 -12.83 6.62 -9.49
C ASP A 27 -12.36 5.18 -9.72
N ARG A 28 -11.13 5.02 -10.25
CA ARG A 28 -10.48 3.73 -10.40
C ARG A 28 -10.17 3.09 -9.06
N TYR A 29 -9.71 3.84 -8.06
CA TYR A 29 -9.16 3.28 -6.82
C TYR A 29 -10.02 3.52 -5.59
N ILE A 30 -10.97 4.47 -5.64
CA ILE A 30 -11.87 4.76 -4.53
C ILE A 30 -12.75 3.55 -4.13
N LYS A 31 -12.85 2.55 -5.00
CA LYS A 31 -13.60 1.31 -4.78
C LYS A 31 -12.79 0.22 -4.07
N LEU A 32 -11.49 0.44 -3.83
CA LEU A 32 -10.67 -0.49 -3.07
C LEU A 32 -11.27 -0.69 -1.68
N THR A 33 -11.30 -1.94 -1.23
CA THR A 33 -11.66 -2.25 0.13
C THR A 33 -10.65 -1.63 1.10
N PRO A 34 -11.06 -1.30 2.33
CA PRO A 34 -10.14 -0.82 3.35
C PRO A 34 -8.97 -1.79 3.59
N ASN A 35 -9.16 -3.08 3.33
CA ASN A 35 -8.10 -4.07 3.47
C ASN A 35 -7.08 -4.00 2.33
N ALA A 36 -7.54 -3.92 1.08
CA ALA A 36 -6.65 -3.75 -0.08
C ALA A 36 -5.88 -2.43 0.00
N PHE A 37 -6.55 -1.38 0.44
CA PHE A 37 -5.93 -0.09 0.69
C PHE A 37 -4.79 -0.17 1.73
N LYS A 38 -5.04 -0.77 2.90
CA LYS A 38 -4.02 -0.97 3.95
C LYS A 38 -2.85 -1.81 3.46
N LEU A 39 -3.13 -2.91 2.76
CA LEU A 39 -2.09 -3.77 2.21
C LEU A 39 -1.22 -3.00 1.20
N TYR A 40 -1.82 -2.24 0.28
CA TYR A 40 -1.07 -1.46 -0.70
C TYR A 40 -0.12 -0.45 -0.04
N ILE A 41 -0.56 0.24 1.02
CA ILE A 41 0.26 1.20 1.76
C ILE A 41 1.51 0.55 2.35
N VAL A 42 1.37 -0.59 3.03
CA VAL A 42 2.52 -1.27 3.65
C VAL A 42 3.42 -1.90 2.59
N LEU A 43 2.86 -2.45 1.52
CA LEU A 43 3.68 -2.94 0.41
C LEU A 43 4.48 -1.76 -0.21
N HIS A 44 3.86 -0.59 -0.40
CA HIS A 44 4.52 0.59 -0.94
C HIS A 44 5.70 1.06 -0.07
N GLU A 45 5.56 1.07 1.25
CA GLU A 45 6.68 1.33 2.17
C GLU A 45 7.79 0.28 2.04
N ARG A 46 7.44 -1.02 2.02
CA ARG A 46 8.40 -2.11 1.81
C ARG A 46 9.12 -2.03 0.46
N MET A 47 8.49 -1.44 -0.55
CA MET A 47 9.13 -1.21 -1.85
C MET A 47 10.27 -0.19 -1.74
N GLN A 48 10.12 0.84 -0.89
CA GLN A 48 11.23 1.77 -0.63
C GLN A 48 12.43 1.05 -0.04
N LEU A 49 12.21 0.12 0.90
CA LEU A 49 13.27 -0.75 1.45
C LEU A 49 13.88 -1.66 0.39
N SER A 50 13.05 -2.27 -0.47
CA SER A 50 13.53 -3.11 -1.57
C SER A 50 14.39 -2.33 -2.56
N MET A 51 14.02 -1.08 -2.86
CA MET A 51 14.81 -0.17 -3.68
C MET A 51 16.16 0.17 -3.05
N GLN A 52 16.18 0.48 -1.75
CA GLN A 52 17.40 0.75 -0.99
C GLN A 52 18.34 -0.47 -0.95
N ASN A 53 17.78 -1.66 -0.77
CA ASN A 53 18.53 -2.92 -0.66
C ASN A 53 18.87 -3.56 -2.02
N GLY A 54 18.37 -3.02 -3.13
CA GLY A 54 18.62 -3.58 -4.45
C GLY A 54 17.85 -4.87 -4.76
N TRP A 55 16.73 -5.14 -4.07
CA TRP A 55 15.93 -6.35 -4.26
C TRP A 55 15.07 -6.26 -5.52
N LYS A 56 15.65 -6.74 -6.62
CA LYS A 56 15.03 -6.72 -7.95
C LYS A 56 15.34 -8.00 -8.71
N ASN A 57 14.49 -8.33 -9.66
CA ASN A 57 14.71 -9.44 -10.57
C ASN A 57 15.80 -9.11 -11.61
N GLU A 58 16.12 -10.07 -12.48
CA GLU A 58 17.14 -9.93 -13.53
C GLU A 58 16.81 -8.82 -14.54
N GLU A 59 15.52 -8.52 -14.73
CA GLU A 59 15.04 -7.44 -15.60
C GLU A 59 15.09 -6.06 -14.93
N GLY A 60 15.48 -5.99 -13.65
CA GLY A 60 15.58 -4.76 -12.88
C GLY A 60 14.30 -4.30 -12.20
N SER A 61 13.24 -5.12 -12.20
CA SER A 61 11.98 -4.85 -11.51
C SER A 61 12.09 -5.18 -10.02
N TYR A 62 11.87 -4.19 -9.16
CA TYR A 62 11.87 -4.36 -7.72
C TYR A 62 10.63 -5.14 -7.25
N TYR A 63 10.82 -5.97 -6.23
CA TYR A 63 9.75 -6.76 -5.63
C TYR A 63 9.85 -6.73 -4.12
N VAL A 64 8.74 -7.06 -3.45
CA VAL A 64 8.69 -7.29 -2.01
C VAL A 64 8.27 -8.73 -1.74
N ASN A 65 8.60 -9.24 -0.56
CA ASN A 65 8.04 -10.49 -0.04
C ASN A 65 7.22 -10.17 1.22
N MET A 66 6.12 -10.88 1.40
CA MET A 66 5.30 -10.83 2.61
C MET A 66 4.68 -12.20 2.84
N ALA A 67 4.95 -12.78 4.01
CA ALA A 67 4.34 -14.02 4.45
C ALA A 67 2.93 -13.75 5.03
N PRO A 68 1.99 -14.71 4.96
CA PRO A 68 0.68 -14.57 5.58
C PRO A 68 0.75 -14.26 7.09
N GLN A 69 1.74 -14.79 7.80
CA GLN A 69 1.95 -14.49 9.23
C GLN A 69 2.22 -13.00 9.46
N GLU A 70 2.98 -12.35 8.58
CA GLU A 70 3.24 -10.91 8.71
C GLU A 70 1.97 -10.10 8.51
N ALA A 71 1.09 -10.53 7.60
CA ALA A 71 -0.22 -9.88 7.40
C ALA A 71 -1.18 -10.14 8.58
N GLU A 72 -1.11 -11.31 9.20
CA GLU A 72 -1.81 -11.61 10.46
C GLU A 72 -1.31 -10.70 11.58
N ASP A 73 0.00 -10.60 11.78
CA ASP A 73 0.59 -9.81 12.86
C ASP A 73 0.33 -8.29 12.68
N LEU A 74 0.38 -7.78 11.44
CA LEU A 74 0.20 -6.36 11.15
C LEU A 74 -1.26 -5.91 11.07
N PHE A 75 -2.13 -6.75 10.51
CA PHE A 75 -3.50 -6.34 10.16
C PHE A 75 -4.58 -7.23 10.76
N ASN A 76 -4.21 -8.31 11.46
CA ASN A 76 -5.11 -9.38 11.88
C ASN A 76 -5.86 -10.02 10.69
N TYR A 77 -5.17 -10.14 9.55
CA TYR A 77 -5.72 -10.84 8.39
C TYR A 77 -5.55 -12.34 8.53
N SER A 78 -6.65 -13.07 8.34
CA SER A 78 -6.55 -14.50 8.07
C SER A 78 -5.76 -14.71 6.77
N THR A 79 -5.18 -15.91 6.60
CA THR A 79 -4.51 -16.24 5.33
C THR A 79 -5.45 -16.06 4.12
N LEU A 80 -6.74 -16.42 4.26
CA LEU A 80 -7.74 -16.21 3.21
C LEU A 80 -7.93 -14.71 2.91
N THR A 81 -8.12 -13.89 3.95
CA THR A 81 -8.26 -12.43 3.79
C THR A 81 -7.04 -11.83 3.10
N PHE A 82 -5.83 -12.27 3.45
CA PHE A 82 -4.60 -11.79 2.80
C PHE A 82 -4.56 -12.16 1.31
N GLU A 83 -4.90 -13.40 0.95
CA GLU A 83 -4.95 -13.83 -0.45
C GLU A 83 -6.03 -13.07 -1.24
N ASP A 84 -7.25 -12.94 -0.71
CA ASP A 84 -8.34 -12.19 -1.35
C ASP A 84 -7.96 -10.71 -1.56
N THR A 85 -7.27 -10.12 -0.58
CA THR A 85 -6.79 -8.74 -0.66
C THR A 85 -5.74 -8.56 -1.76
N LYS A 86 -4.83 -9.53 -1.94
CA LYS A 86 -3.87 -9.51 -3.06
C LYS A 86 -4.57 -9.64 -4.41
N ILE A 87 -5.55 -10.54 -4.52
CA ILE A 87 -6.34 -10.70 -5.75
C ILE A 87 -7.05 -9.40 -6.10
N GLU A 88 -7.64 -8.71 -5.12
CA GLU A 88 -8.25 -7.41 -5.34
C GLU A 88 -7.25 -6.40 -5.91
N LEU A 89 -6.06 -6.28 -5.31
CA LEU A 89 -5.02 -5.39 -5.83
C LEU A 89 -4.58 -5.75 -7.26
N GLU A 90 -4.57 -7.03 -7.63
CA GLU A 90 -4.33 -7.45 -9.02
C GLU A 90 -5.47 -7.01 -9.95
N MET A 91 -6.73 -7.12 -9.52
CA MET A 91 -7.90 -6.65 -10.30
C MET A 91 -7.85 -5.15 -10.59
N PHE A 92 -7.30 -4.35 -9.66
CA PHE A 92 -7.09 -2.91 -9.86
C PHE A 92 -5.77 -2.56 -10.58
N ASP A 93 -5.02 -3.56 -11.05
CA ASP A 93 -3.71 -3.41 -11.70
C ASP A 93 -2.67 -2.71 -10.80
N LEU A 94 -2.73 -2.96 -9.49
CA LEU A 94 -1.82 -2.43 -8.48
C LEU A 94 -0.78 -3.46 -7.99
N LEU A 95 -1.01 -4.74 -8.27
CA LEU A 95 -0.13 -5.84 -7.88
C LEU A 95 0.07 -6.82 -9.04
N TYR A 96 1.22 -7.49 -9.04
CA TYR A 96 1.48 -8.70 -9.80
C TYR A 96 2.24 -9.69 -8.91
N GLN A 97 1.78 -10.94 -8.87
CA GLN A 97 2.41 -12.02 -8.12
C GLN A 97 3.18 -12.97 -9.04
N GLU A 98 4.42 -13.27 -8.67
CA GLU A 98 5.25 -14.26 -9.36
C GLU A 98 5.70 -15.35 -8.38
N LYS A 99 5.30 -16.59 -8.64
CA LYS A 99 5.67 -17.73 -7.80
C LYS A 99 6.84 -18.48 -8.41
N HIS A 100 7.96 -18.50 -7.69
CA HIS A 100 9.11 -19.35 -8.01
C HIS A 100 9.02 -20.66 -7.25
N SER A 101 9.43 -21.76 -7.89
CA SER A 101 9.39 -23.10 -7.29
C SER A 101 10.28 -23.23 -6.05
N SER A 102 11.35 -22.44 -5.97
CA SER A 102 12.28 -22.38 -4.85
C SER A 102 11.82 -21.48 -3.69
N GLU A 103 10.83 -20.62 -3.91
CA GLU A 103 10.38 -19.65 -2.90
C GLU A 103 9.09 -20.12 -2.22
N LYS A 104 9.04 -19.94 -0.90
CA LYS A 104 7.87 -20.32 -0.09
C LYS A 104 6.64 -19.46 -0.40
N PHE A 105 6.88 -18.18 -0.71
CA PHE A 105 5.85 -17.18 -0.99
C PHE A 105 6.17 -16.49 -2.32
N PRO A 106 5.16 -16.02 -3.07
CA PRO A 106 5.40 -15.30 -4.32
C PRO A 106 6.15 -13.98 -4.07
N ARG A 107 6.91 -13.56 -5.07
CA ARG A 107 7.39 -12.17 -5.17
C ARG A 107 6.22 -11.28 -5.54
N LEU A 108 6.13 -10.15 -4.86
CA LEU A 108 5.06 -9.17 -5.02
C LEU A 108 5.62 -7.93 -5.73
N TYR A 109 5.20 -7.71 -6.98
CA TYR A 109 5.58 -6.55 -7.77
C TYR A 109 4.47 -5.50 -7.70
N ILE A 110 4.75 -4.41 -6.99
CA ILE A 110 3.79 -3.33 -6.82
C ILE A 110 3.84 -2.42 -8.04
N LYS A 111 2.66 -2.11 -8.57
CA LYS A 111 2.51 -1.21 -9.71
C LYS A 111 2.18 0.20 -9.24
N LYS A 112 2.66 1.18 -10.01
CA LYS A 112 2.32 2.59 -9.80
C LYS A 112 0.83 2.79 -10.12
N CYS A 113 0.17 3.63 -9.33
CA CYS A 113 -1.17 4.07 -9.65
C CYS A 113 -1.20 4.78 -11.00
N LYS A 114 -2.24 4.54 -11.79
CA LYS A 114 -2.51 5.27 -13.04
C LYS A 114 -3.47 6.41 -12.75
N TYR A 115 -3.18 7.58 -13.29
CA TYR A 115 -4.00 8.76 -13.12
C TYR A 115 -3.85 9.71 -14.30
N THR A 116 -4.82 10.60 -14.49
CA THR A 116 -4.71 11.78 -15.36
C THR A 116 -4.36 13.02 -14.52
N ASP A 117 -3.78 14.05 -15.17
CA ASP A 117 -3.53 15.34 -14.51
C ASP A 117 -4.83 16.01 -14.05
N GLU A 118 -5.94 15.73 -14.74
CA GLU A 118 -7.28 16.20 -14.39
C GLU A 118 -7.77 15.61 -13.06
N GLU A 119 -7.61 14.30 -12.83
CA GLU A 119 -7.98 13.64 -11.56
C GLU A 119 -7.22 14.21 -10.35
N LEU A 120 -5.95 14.61 -10.55
CA LEU A 120 -5.17 15.26 -9.50
C LEU A 120 -5.64 16.70 -9.24
N LEU A 121 -5.90 17.46 -10.31
CA LEU A 121 -6.38 18.83 -10.19
C LEU A 121 -7.76 18.90 -9.52
N GLU A 122 -8.67 17.99 -9.86
CA GLU A 122 -9.98 17.88 -9.20
C GLU A 122 -9.86 17.64 -7.71
N TYR A 123 -8.98 16.72 -7.30
CA TYR A 123 -8.70 16.45 -5.90
C TYR A 123 -8.12 17.67 -5.17
N GLU A 124 -7.16 18.36 -5.78
CA GLU A 124 -6.58 19.59 -5.21
C GLU A 124 -7.64 20.69 -5.05
N ASN A 125 -8.51 20.87 -6.04
CA ASN A 125 -9.63 21.82 -5.96
C ASN A 125 -10.65 21.45 -4.87
N MET A 126 -10.95 20.17 -4.69
CA MET A 126 -11.81 19.72 -3.59
C MET A 126 -11.25 20.11 -2.21
N LEU A 127 -9.94 20.00 -2.01
CA LEU A 127 -9.31 20.37 -0.73
C LEU A 127 -9.34 21.87 -0.46
N VAL A 128 -9.18 22.71 -1.50
CA VAL A 128 -9.23 24.17 -1.38
C VAL A 128 -10.64 24.66 -1.00
N ASN A 129 -11.69 24.01 -1.49
CA ASN A 129 -13.09 24.41 -1.22
C ASN A 129 -13.60 24.03 0.19
N ILE A 130 -12.77 23.36 1.02
CA ILE A 130 -13.08 23.03 2.42
C ILE A 130 -12.53 24.11 3.38
N GLN A 131 -11.73 25.06 2.88
CA GLN A 131 -11.18 26.19 3.64
C GLN A 131 -12.08 27.43 3.58
#